data_AF-A0A2V7DE91-F1
#
_entry.id   AF-A0A2V7DE91-F1
#
_cell.length_a   1.000
_cell.length_b   1.000
_cell.length_c   1.000
_cell.angle_alpha   90.00
_cell.angle_beta   90.00
_cell.angle_gamma   90.00
#
_symmetry.space_group_name_H-M   'P 1'
#
loop_
_entity.id
_entity.type
_entity.pdbx_description
1 polymer ?
#
loop_
_entity_poly.entity_id
_entity_poly.type
_entity_poly.pdbx_seq_one_letter_code
_entity_poly.pdbx_strand_id
1 'polypeptide(L)'
;MSLVLSGVVVRASAADYAEGDSLKAAGNAEGRDSMPADTLPLITAAVAPVVMVSAAGLLFLGIQTKNLHLADRIRALTAEYRGLPVNSVSAARRDQLATQLGLFERRLRLSQRALEFLLAALLIFVLTSLLLATGAWPGNRIFTVGGVVSFVGGVACVFAALLVEFLEMRTGLRTIDLEMQDIRRHRSQDP
;
A
#
# COMPACT_ATOMS: atom_id res chain seq x y z
N MET A 1 -30.67 -62.66 -51.40
CA MET A 1 -31.06 -61.43 -52.09
C MET A 1 -30.26 -60.31 -51.45
N SER A 2 -29.36 -59.64 -52.20
CA SER A 2 -28.25 -58.78 -51.68
C SER A 2 -27.19 -59.56 -50.87
N LEU A 3 -25.86 -59.43 -51.10
CA LEU A 3 -24.93 -58.28 -51.02
C LEU A 3 -24.65 -57.89 -49.55
N VAL A 4 -23.44 -57.97 -48.95
CA VAL A 4 -22.04 -58.19 -49.42
C VAL A 4 -21.49 -57.02 -50.26
N LEU A 5 -20.30 -56.44 -50.03
CA LEU A 5 -19.21 -56.74 -49.07
C LEU A 5 -19.52 -56.14 -47.65
N SER A 6 -18.63 -55.78 -46.71
CA SER A 6 -17.16 -55.68 -46.58
C SER A 6 -16.76 -55.64 -45.08
N GLY A 7 -15.53 -55.93 -44.62
CA GLY A 7 -14.34 -56.41 -45.33
C GLY A 7 -12.98 -56.17 -44.64
N VAL A 8 -12.90 -55.47 -43.49
CA VAL A 8 -11.64 -55.25 -42.75
C VAL A 8 -11.84 -55.46 -41.25
N VAL A 9 -11.28 -56.54 -40.70
CA VAL A 9 -11.01 -56.65 -39.26
C VAL A 9 -9.58 -56.16 -39.05
N VAL A 10 -9.42 -54.92 -38.55
CA VAL A 10 -8.11 -54.40 -38.14
C VAL A 10 -7.68 -55.17 -36.90
N ARG A 11 -6.85 -56.20 -37.09
CA ARG A 11 -6.28 -57.00 -36.01
C ARG A 11 -5.12 -56.25 -35.37
N ALA A 12 -5.44 -55.22 -34.59
CA ALA A 12 -4.47 -54.44 -33.82
C ALA A 12 -3.53 -55.39 -33.06
N SER A 13 -2.23 -55.26 -33.33
CA SER A 13 -1.22 -56.15 -32.76
C SER A 13 -0.93 -55.77 -31.31
N ALA A 14 -0.51 -56.71 -30.48
CA ALA A 14 -0.03 -56.38 -29.13
C ALA A 14 1.16 -55.39 -29.15
N ALA A 15 1.94 -55.38 -30.24
CA ALA A 15 2.99 -54.37 -30.49
C ALA A 15 2.41 -52.97 -30.76
N ASP A 16 1.30 -52.87 -31.49
CA ASP A 16 0.62 -51.63 -31.88
C ASP A 16 0.07 -50.90 -30.62
N TYR A 17 -0.45 -51.67 -29.66
CA TYR A 17 -0.82 -51.15 -28.34
C TYR A 17 0.38 -50.69 -27.50
N ALA A 18 1.52 -51.39 -27.56
CA ALA A 18 2.74 -51.01 -26.83
C ALA A 18 3.41 -49.76 -27.44
N GLU A 19 3.38 -49.61 -28.76
CA GLU A 19 3.88 -48.43 -29.46
C GLU A 19 2.97 -47.22 -29.21
N GLY A 20 1.64 -47.41 -29.24
CA GLY A 20 0.67 -46.38 -28.87
C GLY A 20 0.74 -45.93 -27.40
N ASP A 21 1.07 -46.83 -26.47
CA ASP A 21 1.24 -46.47 -25.05
C ASP A 21 2.61 -45.83 -24.76
N SER A 22 3.69 -46.26 -25.41
CA SER A 22 5.01 -45.61 -25.30
C SER A 22 5.06 -44.23 -25.96
N LEU A 23 4.37 -44.02 -27.09
CA LEU A 23 4.16 -42.68 -27.68
C LEU A 23 3.33 -41.78 -26.76
N LYS A 24 2.31 -42.32 -26.07
CA LYS A 24 1.56 -41.57 -25.05
C LYS A 24 2.38 -41.27 -23.80
N ALA A 25 3.26 -42.20 -23.38
CA ALA A 25 4.16 -41.99 -22.26
C ALA A 25 5.19 -40.89 -22.56
N ALA A 26 5.77 -40.88 -23.77
CA ALA A 26 6.64 -39.82 -24.25
C ALA A 26 5.92 -38.45 -24.26
N GLY A 27 4.74 -38.36 -24.89
CA GLY A 27 3.95 -37.13 -24.91
C GLY A 27 3.52 -36.62 -23.52
N ASN A 28 3.24 -37.53 -22.56
CA ASN A 28 2.94 -37.19 -21.17
C ASN A 28 4.18 -36.83 -20.32
N ALA A 29 5.39 -37.04 -20.84
CA ALA A 29 6.64 -36.57 -20.26
C ALA A 29 7.01 -35.19 -20.84
N GLU A 30 7.06 -35.05 -22.17
CA GLU A 30 7.34 -33.78 -22.84
C GLU A 30 6.31 -32.68 -22.49
N GLY A 31 5.04 -33.06 -22.28
CA GLY A 31 3.98 -32.14 -21.87
C GLY A 31 4.01 -31.66 -20.40
N ARG A 32 4.99 -32.07 -19.59
CA ARG A 32 5.07 -31.72 -18.15
C ARG A 32 6.16 -30.73 -17.78
N ASP A 33 7.23 -30.62 -18.57
CA ASP A 33 8.33 -29.68 -18.31
C ASP A 33 8.31 -28.52 -19.31
N SER A 34 8.06 -27.29 -18.82
CA SER A 34 8.30 -26.05 -19.59
C SER A 34 8.28 -24.77 -18.74
N MET A 35 7.73 -24.81 -17.52
CA MET A 35 8.01 -23.80 -16.49
C MET A 35 9.12 -24.33 -15.58
N PRO A 36 10.37 -23.81 -15.66
CA PRO A 36 11.47 -24.34 -14.86
C PRO A 36 11.16 -24.23 -13.37
N ALA A 37 11.46 -25.28 -12.59
CA ALA A 37 11.12 -25.34 -11.16
C ALA A 37 11.65 -24.13 -10.37
N ASP A 38 12.80 -23.59 -10.77
CA ASP A 38 13.45 -22.42 -10.16
C ASP A 38 12.69 -21.09 -10.34
N THR A 39 11.68 -21.04 -11.23
CA THR A 39 10.90 -19.81 -11.48
C THR A 39 9.82 -19.54 -10.42
N LEU A 40 9.26 -20.58 -9.79
CA LEU A 40 8.22 -20.42 -8.77
C LEU A 40 8.72 -19.72 -7.49
N PRO A 41 9.90 -20.06 -6.92
CA PRO A 41 10.47 -19.34 -5.78
C PRO A 41 10.75 -17.86 -6.08
N LEU A 42 11.21 -17.55 -7.29
CA LEU A 42 11.51 -16.19 -7.73
C LEU A 42 10.25 -15.30 -7.74
N ILE A 43 9.17 -15.78 -8.35
CA ILE A 43 7.89 -15.06 -8.38
C ILE A 43 7.34 -14.93 -6.96
N THR A 44 7.39 -16.01 -6.16
CA THR A 44 6.87 -16.03 -4.78
C THR A 44 7.61 -15.03 -3.87
N ALA A 45 8.94 -14.90 -4.00
CA ALA A 45 9.73 -13.95 -3.22
C ALA A 45 9.34 -12.48 -3.50
N ALA A 46 8.95 -12.16 -4.73
CA ALA A 46 8.52 -10.82 -5.12
C ALA A 46 7.10 -10.46 -4.62
N VAL A 47 6.25 -11.43 -4.27
CA VAL A 47 4.87 -11.16 -3.79
C VAL A 47 4.88 -10.31 -2.52
N ALA A 48 5.76 -10.61 -1.56
CA ALA A 48 5.80 -9.91 -0.27
C ALA A 48 6.00 -8.38 -0.39
N PRO A 49 7.07 -7.87 -1.06
CA PRO A 49 7.22 -6.42 -1.26
C PRO A 49 6.10 -5.82 -2.12
N VAL A 50 5.56 -6.52 -3.12
CA VAL A 50 4.45 -6.01 -3.96
C VAL A 50 3.17 -5.79 -3.13
N VAL A 51 2.81 -6.73 -2.25
CA VAL A 51 1.65 -6.58 -1.34
C VAL A 51 1.89 -5.44 -0.33
N MET A 52 3.13 -5.26 0.15
CA MET A 52 3.48 -4.12 1.01
C MET A 52 3.39 -2.76 0.28
N VAL A 53 3.75 -2.71 -1.02
CA VAL A 53 3.53 -1.50 -1.86
C VAL A 53 2.04 -1.18 -1.94
N SER A 54 1.16 -2.16 -2.17
CA SER A 54 -0.29 -1.93 -2.19
C SER A 54 -0.83 -1.41 -0.85
N ALA A 55 -0.40 -2.02 0.26
CA ALA A 55 -0.82 -1.60 1.60
C ALA A 55 -0.33 -0.17 1.96
N ALA A 56 0.94 0.14 1.68
CA ALA A 56 1.50 1.46 1.89
C ALA A 56 0.86 2.53 0.98
N GLY A 57 0.52 2.17 -0.27
CA GLY A 57 -0.20 3.04 -1.20
C GLY A 57 -1.61 3.41 -0.75
N LEU A 58 -2.35 2.46 -0.17
CA LEU A 58 -3.68 2.72 0.42
C LEU A 58 -3.58 3.66 1.62
N LEU A 59 -2.59 3.45 2.51
CA LEU A 59 -2.32 4.35 3.63
C LEU A 59 -1.94 5.76 3.14
N PHE A 60 -1.06 5.85 2.13
CA PHE A 60 -0.64 7.12 1.54
C PHE A 60 -1.82 7.90 0.96
N LEU A 61 -2.69 7.25 0.19
CA LEU A 61 -3.87 7.87 -0.40
C LEU A 61 -4.90 8.33 0.65
N GLY A 62 -5.08 7.56 1.73
CA GLY A 62 -5.94 7.94 2.85
C GLY A 62 -5.44 9.21 3.57
N ILE A 63 -4.14 9.25 3.88
CA ILE A 63 -3.50 10.40 4.54
C ILE A 63 -3.44 11.61 3.58
N GLN A 64 -3.23 11.41 2.28
CA GLN A 64 -3.24 12.47 1.28
C GLN A 64 -4.64 13.10 1.12
N THR A 65 -5.69 12.27 1.07
CA THR A 65 -7.09 12.73 1.02
C THR A 65 -7.46 13.55 2.28
N LYS A 66 -7.09 13.06 3.46
CA LYS A 66 -7.18 13.80 4.73
C LYS A 66 -6.50 15.18 4.61
N ASN A 67 -5.26 15.22 4.13
CA ASN A 67 -4.49 16.46 4.05
C ASN A 67 -5.02 17.47 3.03
N LEU A 68 -5.69 17.00 1.97
CA LEU A 68 -6.42 17.87 1.06
C LEU A 68 -7.60 18.56 1.78
N HIS A 69 -8.42 17.80 2.52
CA HIS A 69 -9.52 18.36 3.32
C HIS A 69 -9.04 19.32 4.42
N LEU A 70 -7.88 19.06 5.05
CA LEU A 70 -7.26 20.01 5.98
C LEU A 70 -6.86 21.31 5.26
N ALA A 71 -6.23 21.22 4.08
CA ALA A 71 -5.84 22.38 3.29
C ALA A 71 -7.05 23.21 2.85
N ASP A 72 -8.16 22.58 2.46
CA ASP A 72 -9.41 23.29 2.11
C ASP A 72 -10.04 23.99 3.30
N ARG A 73 -9.99 23.38 4.50
CA ARG A 73 -10.45 24.04 5.73
C ARG A 73 -9.55 25.22 6.12
N ILE A 74 -8.23 25.13 5.92
CA ILE A 74 -7.31 26.26 6.10
C ILE A 74 -7.65 27.38 5.10
N ARG A 75 -7.89 27.07 3.82
CA ARG A 75 -8.28 28.05 2.79
C ARG A 75 -9.57 28.78 3.17
N ALA A 76 -10.60 28.06 3.62
CA ALA A 76 -11.87 28.63 4.05
C ALA A 76 -11.73 29.58 5.26
N LEU A 77 -11.06 29.14 6.32
CA LEU A 77 -10.82 29.96 7.51
C LEU A 77 -9.92 31.18 7.20
N THR A 78 -8.97 31.06 6.28
CA THR A 78 -8.14 32.17 5.80
C THR A 78 -8.95 33.20 5.03
N ALA A 79 -9.95 32.77 4.24
CA ALA A 79 -10.87 33.67 3.56
C ALA A 79 -11.78 34.42 4.55
N GLU A 80 -12.32 33.72 5.56
CA GLU A 80 -13.11 34.34 6.64
C GLU A 80 -12.29 35.41 7.39
N TYR A 81 -11.08 35.06 7.83
CA TYR A 81 -10.17 35.96 8.54
C TYR A 81 -9.89 37.26 7.76
N ARG A 82 -9.72 37.16 6.43
CA ARG A 82 -9.49 38.31 5.54
C ARG A 82 -10.76 39.12 5.25
N GLY A 83 -11.94 38.50 5.30
CA GLY A 83 -13.23 39.15 5.03
C GLY A 83 -13.81 39.92 6.21
N LEU A 84 -13.38 39.61 7.44
CA LEU A 84 -13.87 40.29 8.65
C LEU A 84 -13.46 41.78 8.69
N PRO A 85 -14.35 42.71 9.08
CA PRO A 85 -14.01 44.13 9.23
C PRO A 85 -13.14 44.41 10.45
N VAL A 86 -12.61 45.63 10.57
CA VAL A 86 -11.80 46.08 11.71
C VAL A 86 -12.70 46.73 12.77
N ASN A 87 -13.37 45.91 13.59
CA ASN A 87 -14.10 46.36 14.78
C ASN A 87 -13.88 45.40 15.97
N SER A 88 -14.27 45.81 17.19
CA SER A 88 -13.99 45.07 18.43
C SER A 88 -14.54 43.65 18.45
N VAL A 89 -15.78 43.45 17.99
CA VAL A 89 -16.41 42.12 17.87
C VAL A 89 -15.66 41.24 16.87
N SER A 90 -15.21 41.81 15.75
CA SER A 90 -14.43 41.10 14.73
C SER A 90 -12.99 40.83 15.18
N ALA A 91 -12.43 41.61 16.10
CA ALA A 91 -11.09 41.35 16.67
C ALA A 91 -11.07 40.04 17.46
N ALA A 92 -12.04 39.83 18.37
CA ALA A 92 -12.18 38.57 19.09
C ALA A 92 -12.38 37.37 18.15
N ARG A 93 -13.18 37.53 17.08
CA ARG A 93 -13.35 36.50 16.05
C ARG A 93 -12.06 36.22 15.27
N ARG A 94 -11.26 37.24 14.96
CA ARG A 94 -9.97 37.09 14.26
C ARG A 94 -8.96 36.31 15.09
N ASP A 95 -8.86 36.54 16.39
CA ASP A 95 -7.95 35.78 17.27
C ASP A 95 -8.36 34.31 17.39
N GLN A 96 -9.66 34.01 17.47
CA GLN A 96 -10.19 32.65 17.39
C GLN A 96 -9.79 31.95 16.08
N LEU A 97 -9.98 32.63 14.94
CA LEU A 97 -9.62 32.09 13.62
C LEU A 97 -8.10 31.90 13.47
N ALA A 98 -7.29 32.86 13.93
CA ALA A 98 -5.82 32.76 13.90
C ALA A 98 -5.31 31.56 14.72
N THR A 99 -5.91 31.34 15.88
CA THR A 99 -5.63 30.17 16.74
C THR A 99 -5.96 28.86 16.01
N GLN A 100 -7.16 28.76 15.41
CA GLN A 100 -7.56 27.59 14.64
C GLN A 100 -6.67 27.36 13.40
N LEU A 101 -6.26 28.41 12.69
CA LEU A 101 -5.31 28.34 11.58
C LEU A 101 -4.00 27.67 12.00
N GLY A 102 -3.38 28.14 13.10
CA GLY A 102 -2.11 27.59 13.61
C GLY A 102 -2.22 26.12 14.01
N LEU A 103 -3.37 25.70 14.55
CA LEU A 103 -3.64 24.30 14.87
C LEU A 103 -3.77 23.43 13.62
N PHE A 104 -4.58 23.83 12.63
CA PHE A 104 -4.72 23.08 11.37
C PHE A 104 -3.40 23.04 10.57
N GLU A 105 -2.63 24.12 10.57
CA GLU A 105 -1.34 24.20 9.88
C GLU A 105 -0.27 23.31 10.55
N ARG A 106 -0.16 23.32 11.89
CA ARG A 106 0.69 22.37 12.63
C ARG A 106 0.27 20.92 12.36
N ARG A 107 -1.03 20.66 12.34
CA ARG A 107 -1.61 19.34 12.08
C ARG A 107 -1.23 18.82 10.69
N LEU A 108 -1.42 19.66 9.66
CA LEU A 108 -1.04 19.36 8.27
C LEU A 108 0.46 19.04 8.14
N ARG A 109 1.35 19.81 8.79
CA ARG A 109 2.81 19.54 8.77
C ARG A 109 3.21 18.20 9.38
N LEU A 110 2.56 17.76 10.47
CA LEU A 110 2.85 16.44 11.05
C LEU A 110 2.43 15.32 10.08
N SER A 111 1.24 15.43 9.49
CA SER A 111 0.72 14.43 8.57
C SER A 111 1.48 14.39 7.23
N GLN A 112 2.06 15.52 6.79
CA GLN A 112 3.03 15.55 5.68
C GLN A 112 4.28 14.71 5.98
N ARG A 113 4.81 14.70 7.21
CA ARG A 113 5.94 13.83 7.59
C ARG A 113 5.57 12.33 7.53
N ALA A 114 4.32 11.97 7.81
CA ALA A 114 3.86 10.60 7.61
C ALA A 114 3.84 10.20 6.12
N LEU A 115 3.45 11.12 5.22
CA LEU A 115 3.54 10.91 3.77
C LEU A 115 4.99 10.77 3.27
N GLU A 116 5.94 11.54 3.81
CA GLU A 116 7.38 11.37 3.51
C GLU A 116 7.89 9.97 3.86
N PHE A 117 7.55 9.46 5.06
CA PHE A 117 7.93 8.10 5.48
C PHE A 117 7.25 7.00 4.64
N LEU A 118 5.99 7.18 4.23
CA LEU A 118 5.31 6.24 3.34
C LEU A 118 5.91 6.25 1.93
N LEU A 119 6.28 7.42 1.39
CA LEU A 119 6.95 7.53 0.10
C LEU A 119 8.34 6.86 0.14
N ALA A 120 9.09 7.04 1.22
CA ALA A 120 10.34 6.33 1.44
C ALA A 120 10.12 4.79 1.51
N ALA A 121 9.11 4.33 2.24
CA ALA A 121 8.77 2.90 2.32
C ALA A 121 8.41 2.32 0.94
N LEU A 122 7.59 3.02 0.15
CA LEU A 122 7.22 2.62 -1.21
C LEU A 122 8.47 2.43 -2.11
N LEU A 123 9.39 3.39 -2.09
CA LEU A 123 10.66 3.28 -2.84
C LEU A 123 11.51 2.10 -2.34
N ILE A 124 11.60 1.89 -1.03
CA ILE A 124 12.36 0.78 -0.43
C ILE A 124 11.75 -0.58 -0.82
N PHE A 125 10.41 -0.73 -0.85
CA PHE A 125 9.78 -1.98 -1.28
C PHE A 125 9.94 -2.25 -2.78
N VAL A 126 9.92 -1.23 -3.64
CA VAL A 126 10.23 -1.39 -5.07
C VAL A 126 11.69 -1.85 -5.25
N LEU A 127 12.63 -1.24 -4.54
CA LEU A 127 14.03 -1.68 -4.52
C LEU A 127 14.17 -3.12 -3.97
N THR A 128 13.44 -3.46 -2.91
CA THR A 128 13.40 -4.82 -2.34
C THR A 128 12.98 -5.84 -3.40
N SER A 129 11.92 -5.55 -4.15
CA SER A 129 11.44 -6.44 -5.22
C SER A 129 12.49 -6.62 -6.32
N LEU A 130 13.22 -5.56 -6.68
CA LEU A 130 14.34 -5.63 -7.62
C LEU A 130 15.51 -6.47 -7.11
N LEU A 131 15.90 -6.31 -5.83
CA LEU A 131 17.01 -7.07 -5.22
C LEU A 131 16.67 -8.56 -5.07
N LEU A 132 15.41 -8.90 -4.77
CA LEU A 132 14.96 -10.29 -4.75
C LEU A 132 14.88 -10.88 -6.16
N ALA A 133 14.52 -10.08 -7.17
CA ALA A 133 14.51 -10.50 -8.57
C ALA A 133 15.92 -10.81 -9.10
N THR A 134 16.93 -9.99 -8.78
CA THR A 134 18.34 -10.28 -9.17
C THR A 134 18.99 -11.35 -8.29
N GLY A 135 18.46 -11.60 -7.10
CA GLY A 135 18.88 -12.67 -6.19
C GLY A 135 18.73 -14.09 -6.72
N ALA A 136 18.05 -14.29 -7.86
CA ALA A 136 17.96 -15.56 -8.58
C ALA A 136 19.29 -16.01 -9.21
N TRP A 137 20.28 -15.12 -9.37
CA TRP A 137 21.59 -15.50 -9.90
C TRP A 137 22.40 -16.30 -8.86
N PRO A 138 22.79 -17.55 -9.16
CA PRO A 138 23.37 -18.45 -8.16
C PRO A 138 24.68 -17.91 -7.57
N GLY A 139 24.77 -17.93 -6.24
CA GLY A 139 25.97 -17.61 -5.47
C GLY A 139 25.99 -16.22 -4.81
N ASN A 140 25.22 -15.23 -5.27
CA ASN A 140 25.35 -13.86 -4.75
C ASN A 140 24.53 -13.59 -3.48
N ARG A 141 25.02 -14.09 -2.33
CA ARG A 141 24.45 -13.86 -0.98
C ARG A 141 24.21 -12.37 -0.66
N ILE A 142 24.95 -11.44 -1.28
CA ILE A 142 24.80 -9.99 -1.04
C ILE A 142 23.41 -9.51 -1.45
N PHE A 143 22.86 -9.96 -2.58
CA PHE A 143 21.51 -9.56 -3.00
C PHE A 143 20.42 -10.14 -2.08
N THR A 144 20.55 -11.39 -1.64
CA THR A 144 19.58 -12.01 -0.71
C THR A 144 19.55 -11.27 0.64
N VAL A 145 20.73 -11.00 1.22
CA VAL A 145 20.82 -10.26 2.49
C VAL A 145 20.36 -8.81 2.32
N GLY A 146 20.75 -8.15 1.22
CA GLY A 146 20.29 -6.79 0.90
C GLY A 146 18.77 -6.70 0.73
N GLY A 147 18.14 -7.70 0.11
CA GLY A 147 16.68 -7.82 -0.02
C GLY A 147 15.98 -7.95 1.33
N VAL A 148 16.49 -8.79 2.23
CA VAL A 148 15.92 -8.92 3.59
C VAL A 148 16.10 -7.63 4.41
N VAL A 149 17.28 -7.00 4.36
CA VAL A 149 17.57 -5.75 5.08
C VAL A 149 16.72 -4.59 4.54
N SER A 150 16.56 -4.47 3.23
CA SER A 150 15.68 -3.46 2.63
C SER A 150 14.20 -3.71 2.96
N PHE A 151 13.71 -4.96 2.91
CA PHE A 151 12.34 -5.28 3.34
C PHE A 151 12.06 -4.82 4.79
N VAL A 152 12.95 -5.15 5.73
CA VAL A 152 12.83 -4.74 7.14
C VAL A 152 12.89 -3.21 7.28
N GLY A 153 13.77 -2.53 6.52
CA GLY A 153 13.82 -1.08 6.46
C GLY A 153 12.51 -0.44 5.97
N GLY A 154 11.90 -1.00 4.92
CA GLY A 154 10.61 -0.55 4.40
C GLY A 154 9.49 -0.69 5.41
N VAL A 155 9.42 -1.84 6.11
CA VAL A 155 8.45 -2.07 7.20
C VAL A 155 8.67 -1.08 8.36
N ALA A 156 9.93 -0.80 8.72
CA ALA A 156 10.25 0.21 9.74
C ALA A 156 9.81 1.63 9.32
N CYS A 157 9.94 1.99 8.05
CA CYS A 157 9.43 3.27 7.52
C CYS A 157 7.89 3.35 7.56
N VAL A 158 7.17 2.28 7.22
CA VAL A 158 5.69 2.24 7.39
C VAL A 158 5.31 2.40 8.86
N PHE A 159 6.00 1.70 9.77
CA PHE A 159 5.73 1.81 11.20
C PHE A 159 6.02 3.23 11.74
N ALA A 160 7.11 3.86 11.30
CA ALA A 160 7.41 5.26 11.63
C ALA A 160 6.32 6.23 11.13
N ALA A 161 5.81 6.05 9.91
CA ALA A 161 4.71 6.84 9.38
C ALA A 161 3.43 6.71 10.23
N LEU A 162 3.07 5.48 10.59
CA LEU A 162 1.91 5.20 11.44
C LEU A 162 2.05 5.80 12.84
N LEU A 163 3.25 5.79 13.43
CA LEU A 163 3.51 6.46 14.71
C LEU A 163 3.37 7.99 14.60
N VAL A 164 3.90 8.62 13.55
CA VAL A 164 3.79 10.07 13.33
C VAL A 164 2.32 10.48 13.16
N GLU A 165 1.55 9.75 12.35
CA GLU A 165 0.13 10.00 12.11
C GLU A 165 -0.73 9.75 13.36
N PHE A 166 -0.38 8.74 14.18
CA PHE A 166 -1.05 8.48 15.45
C PHE A 166 -0.74 9.54 16.52
N LEU A 167 0.49 10.08 16.54
CA LEU A 167 0.87 11.19 17.41
C LEU A 167 0.21 12.51 16.98
N GLU A 168 0.02 12.74 15.68
CA GLU A 168 -0.82 13.82 15.16
C GLU A 168 -2.25 13.71 15.70
N MET A 169 -2.86 12.53 15.56
CA MET A 169 -4.25 12.29 15.95
C MET A 169 -4.44 12.49 17.46
N ARG A 170 -3.53 11.94 18.29
CA ARG A 170 -3.55 12.14 19.75
C ARG A 170 -3.31 13.59 20.16
N THR A 171 -2.50 14.35 19.41
CA THR A 171 -2.28 15.77 19.69
C THR A 171 -3.52 16.59 19.35
N GLY A 172 -4.16 16.33 18.20
CA GLY A 172 -5.39 17.01 17.79
C GLY A 172 -6.56 16.80 18.76
N LEU A 173 -6.76 15.56 19.23
CA LEU A 173 -7.81 15.26 20.22
C LEU A 173 -7.62 16.02 21.53
N ARG A 174 -6.40 16.06 22.07
CA ARG A 174 -6.07 16.77 23.33
C ARG A 174 -6.34 18.27 23.25
N THR A 175 -6.12 18.91 22.11
CA THR A 175 -6.46 20.34 21.95
C THR A 175 -7.97 20.56 21.95
N ILE A 176 -8.73 19.71 21.24
CA ILE A 176 -10.19 19.80 21.19
C ILE A 176 -10.81 19.58 22.58
N ASP A 177 -10.29 18.64 23.38
CA ASP A 177 -10.75 18.42 24.76
C ASP A 177 -10.54 19.64 25.66
N LEU A 178 -9.47 20.43 25.43
CA LEU A 178 -9.18 21.65 26.18
C LEU A 178 -10.11 22.81 25.74
N GLU A 179 -10.27 23.03 24.43
CA GLU A 179 -11.21 24.02 23.88
C GLU A 179 -12.66 23.75 24.35
N MET A 180 -13.07 22.48 24.37
CA MET A 180 -14.40 22.06 24.79
C MET A 180 -14.65 22.21 26.31
N GLN A 181 -13.59 22.10 27.13
CA GLN A 181 -13.66 22.40 28.56
C GLN A 181 -13.78 23.90 28.84
N ASP A 182 -13.08 24.73 28.06
CA ASP A 182 -13.10 26.19 28.21
C ASP A 182 -14.47 26.78 27.85
N ILE A 183 -15.04 26.36 26.71
CA ILE A 183 -16.41 26.69 26.29
C ILE A 183 -17.44 26.25 27.35
N ARG A 184 -17.26 25.07 27.97
CA ARG A 184 -18.13 24.61 29.07
C ARG A 184 -18.03 25.50 30.32
N ARG A 185 -16.86 26.01 30.66
CA ARG A 185 -16.67 26.91 31.81
C ARG A 185 -17.35 28.25 31.59
N HIS A 186 -17.11 28.89 30.44
CA HIS A 186 -17.78 30.15 30.11
C HIS A 186 -19.31 30.02 30.09
N ARG A 187 -19.84 28.94 29.49
CA ARG A 187 -21.29 28.67 29.48
C ARG A 187 -21.89 28.33 30.86
N SER A 188 -21.06 28.14 31.90
CA SER A 188 -21.51 27.97 33.28
C SER A 188 -21.39 29.25 34.13
N GLN A 189 -21.04 30.38 33.51
CA GLN A 189 -20.88 31.69 34.16
C GLN A 189 -21.85 32.77 33.64
N ASP A 190 -22.52 32.54 32.51
CA ASP A 190 -23.70 33.31 32.10
C ASP A 190 -24.95 32.78 32.86
N PRO A 191 -25.66 33.62 33.64
CA PRO A 191 -26.85 33.23 34.41
C PRO A 191 -28.18 33.29 33.62
#